data_AF-A0A354EPR1-F1
#
_entry.id   AF-A0A354EPR1-F1
#
_cell.length_a   1.000
_cell.length_b   1.000
_cell.length_c   1.000
_cell.angle_alpha   90.00
_cell.angle_beta   90.00
_cell.angle_gamma   90.00
#
_symmetry.space_group_name_H-M   'P 1'
#
loop_
_entity.id
_entity.type
_entity.pdbx_description
1 polymer ?
#
loop_
_entity_poly.entity_id
_entity_poly.type
_entity_poly.pdbx_seq_one_letter_code
_entity_poly.pdbx_strand_id
1 'polypeptide(L)'
;MPEAALTEPSPRPVRIARGGWLDALRFIVGALIILYHFREAAPVPLGQLHPVFERGYLLTDFFIIDSGYVLARIYGDRLASGQASLRAYARQRLLRVIPAHLAVSLVLVLLVGGAALAGIAPSNPRWFDWS
;
A
#
# COMPACT_ATOMS: atom_id res chain seq x y z
N MET A 1 -16.34 -39.44 -43.18
CA MET A 1 -16.13 -38.03 -42.80
C MET A 1 -16.74 -37.82 -41.42
N PRO A 2 -15.95 -37.75 -40.33
CA PRO A 2 -16.40 -37.12 -39.09
C PRO A 2 -15.69 -35.77 -38.90
N GLU A 3 -16.53 -34.78 -38.63
CA GLU A 3 -16.23 -33.39 -38.32
C GLU A 3 -15.24 -33.27 -37.15
N ALA A 4 -14.03 -32.79 -37.44
CA ALA A 4 -13.05 -32.45 -36.41
C ALA A 4 -13.55 -31.21 -35.66
N ALA A 5 -13.98 -31.41 -34.42
CA ALA A 5 -14.35 -30.36 -33.49
C ALA A 5 -13.21 -29.33 -33.37
N LEU A 6 -13.41 -28.16 -33.99
CA LEU A 6 -12.54 -26.99 -33.88
C LEU A 6 -12.47 -26.60 -32.41
N THR A 7 -11.36 -26.97 -31.77
CA THR A 7 -11.06 -26.62 -30.39
C THR A 7 -10.67 -25.15 -30.37
N GLU A 8 -11.65 -24.26 -30.24
CA GLU A 8 -11.42 -22.83 -30.05
C GLU A 8 -10.43 -22.62 -28.88
N PRO A 9 -9.30 -21.94 -29.10
CA PRO A 9 -8.33 -21.74 -28.04
C PRO A 9 -8.94 -20.86 -26.94
N SER A 10 -9.12 -21.42 -25.74
CA SER A 10 -9.54 -20.68 -24.55
C SER A 10 -8.72 -19.39 -24.42
N PRO A 11 -9.35 -18.20 -24.23
CA PRO A 11 -8.63 -16.94 -24.13
C PRO A 11 -7.60 -17.03 -23.01
N ARG A 12 -6.31 -17.06 -23.37
CA ARG A 12 -5.25 -17.00 -22.37
C ARG A 12 -5.36 -15.63 -21.70
N PRO A 13 -5.47 -15.55 -20.36
CA PRO A 13 -5.44 -14.26 -19.69
C PRO A 13 -4.14 -13.56 -20.08
N VAL A 14 -4.26 -12.39 -20.71
CA VAL A 14 -3.12 -11.55 -21.06
C VAL A 14 -2.35 -11.31 -19.77
N ARG A 15 -1.17 -11.92 -19.64
CA ARG A 15 -0.25 -11.58 -18.56
C ARG A 15 0.18 -10.16 -18.83
N ILE A 16 -0.45 -9.22 -18.13
CA ILE A 16 0.06 -7.87 -18.03
C ILE A 16 1.49 -8.04 -17.51
N ALA A 17 2.48 -7.76 -18.35
CA ALA A 17 3.85 -7.65 -17.92
C ALA A 17 3.84 -6.60 -16.82
N ARG A 18 3.90 -7.06 -15.55
CA ARG A 18 4.04 -6.17 -14.40
C ARG A 18 5.22 -5.28 -14.75
N GLY A 19 5.03 -3.97 -14.69
CA GLY A 19 6.11 -3.01 -14.87
C GLY A 19 7.09 -3.17 -13.72
N GLY A 20 7.83 -4.28 -13.67
CA GLY A 20 8.53 -4.74 -12.47
C GLY A 20 9.58 -3.74 -12.01
N TRP A 21 10.14 -2.98 -12.93
CA TRP A 21 11.01 -1.85 -12.62
C TRP A 21 10.28 -0.71 -11.90
N LEU A 22 9.07 -0.35 -12.32
CA LEU A 22 8.25 0.68 -11.66
C LEU A 22 7.78 0.21 -10.27
N ASP A 23 7.38 -1.05 -10.17
CA ASP A 23 7.03 -1.66 -8.87
C ASP A 23 8.24 -1.67 -7.91
N ALA A 24 9.44 -1.99 -8.42
CA ALA A 24 10.68 -1.94 -7.64
C ALA A 24 11.05 -0.50 -7.25
N LEU A 25 10.95 0.45 -8.18
CA LEU A 25 11.24 1.85 -7.93
C LEU A 25 10.30 2.43 -6.87
N ARG A 26 9.02 2.09 -6.93
CA ARG A 26 8.02 2.44 -5.92
C ARG A 26 8.36 1.85 -4.56
N PHE A 27 8.79 0.59 -4.52
CA PHE A 27 9.22 -0.03 -3.26
C PHE A 27 10.42 0.72 -2.66
N ILE A 28 11.44 1.03 -3.48
CA ILE A 28 12.63 1.79 -3.05
C ILE A 28 12.23 3.17 -2.53
N VAL A 29 11.46 3.94 -3.31
CA VAL A 29 11.03 5.29 -2.92
C VAL A 29 10.13 5.25 -1.68
N GLY A 30 9.21 4.30 -1.59
CA GLY A 30 8.39 4.09 -0.40
C GLY A 30 9.21 3.81 0.85
N ALA A 31 10.26 2.98 0.73
CA ALA A 31 11.20 2.74 1.84
C ALA A 31 11.96 4.02 2.25
N LEU A 32 12.41 4.83 1.28
CA LEU A 32 13.07 6.11 1.56
C LEU A 32 12.13 7.11 2.25
N ILE A 33 10.84 7.13 1.88
CA ILE A 33 9.82 7.95 2.54
C ILE A 33 9.63 7.51 4.01
N ILE A 34 9.59 6.20 4.27
CA ILE A 34 9.52 5.67 5.64
C ILE A 34 10.75 6.12 6.43
N LEU A 35 11.96 5.93 5.91
CA LEU A 35 13.19 6.36 6.57
C LEU A 35 13.21 7.87 6.84
N TYR A 36 12.74 8.68 5.89
CA TYR A 36 12.60 10.13 6.05
C TYR A 36 11.73 10.51 7.25
N HIS A 37 10.62 9.80 7.50
CA HIS A 37 9.75 10.06 8.67
C HIS A 37 10.44 9.75 10.00
N PHE A 38 11.40 8.81 10.02
CA PHE A 38 12.15 8.45 11.22
C PHE A 38 13.37 9.32 11.47
N ARG A 39 13.62 10.39 10.70
CA ARG A 39 14.86 11.19 10.83
C ARG A 39 15.09 11.79 12.23
N GLU A 40 14.02 12.14 12.94
CA GLU A 40 14.13 12.76 14.28
C GLU A 40 14.35 11.71 15.38
N ALA A 41 13.90 10.48 15.14
CA ALA A 41 14.11 9.34 16.02
C ALA A 41 15.39 8.54 15.66
N ALA A 42 16.06 8.89 14.56
CA ALA A 42 17.25 8.19 14.09
C ALA A 42 18.47 8.53 14.98
N PRO A 43 19.33 7.55 15.30
CA PRO A 43 20.56 7.79 16.06
C PRO A 43 21.54 8.74 15.34
N VAL A 44 21.40 8.87 14.01
CA VAL A 44 22.27 9.67 13.14
C VAL A 44 21.40 10.65 12.35
N PRO A 45 21.81 11.93 12.21
CA PRO A 45 21.09 12.89 11.37
C PRO A 45 21.08 12.42 9.91
N LEU A 46 19.92 11.92 9.43
CA LEU A 46 19.81 11.36 8.08
C LEU A 46 20.13 12.37 6.98
N GLY A 47 19.95 13.67 7.22
CA GLY A 47 20.33 14.74 6.29
C GLY A 47 21.83 14.79 5.99
N GLN A 48 22.68 14.36 6.94
CA GLN A 48 24.13 14.29 6.74
C GLN A 48 24.55 13.08 5.89
N LEU A 49 23.73 12.04 5.82
CA LEU A 49 24.01 10.84 5.02
C LEU A 49 23.73 11.08 3.54
N HIS A 50 22.60 11.72 3.22
CA HIS A 50 22.27 12.07 1.84
C HIS A 50 21.21 13.19 1.77
N PRO A 51 21.35 14.20 0.87
CA PRO A 51 20.40 15.31 0.74
C PRO A 51 18.95 14.91 0.45
N VAL A 52 18.73 13.69 -0.05
CA VAL A 52 17.38 13.15 -0.30
C VAL A 52 16.55 13.08 0.99
N PHE A 53 17.19 12.93 2.16
CA PHE A 53 16.53 12.88 3.46
C PHE A 53 16.18 14.26 4.04
N GLU A 54 16.65 15.34 3.40
CA GLU A 54 16.17 16.70 3.70
C GLU A 54 14.93 17.03 2.84
N ARG A 55 14.87 16.46 1.64
CA ARG A 55 13.87 16.76 0.61
C ARG A 55 12.84 15.65 0.42
N GLY A 56 12.27 15.14 1.51
CA GLY A 56 11.26 14.06 1.46
C GLY A 56 9.99 14.40 0.69
N TYR A 57 9.71 15.69 0.47
CA TYR A 57 8.66 16.13 -0.44
C TYR A 57 8.89 15.63 -1.88
N LEU A 58 10.14 15.67 -2.39
CA LEU A 58 10.47 15.16 -3.72
C LEU A 58 10.24 13.65 -3.85
N LEU A 59 10.58 12.89 -2.81
CA LEU A 59 10.31 11.45 -2.75
C LEU A 59 8.81 11.17 -2.81
N THR A 60 8.03 11.95 -2.08
CA THR A 60 6.57 11.83 -2.02
C THR A 60 5.92 12.20 -3.35
N ASP A 61 6.33 13.32 -3.95
CA ASP A 61 5.85 13.77 -5.26
C ASP A 61 6.14 12.72 -6.33
N PHE A 62 7.37 12.19 -6.36
CA PHE A 62 7.76 11.12 -7.27
C PHE A 62 6.89 9.87 -7.08
N PHE A 63 6.68 9.44 -5.84
CA PHE A 63 5.87 8.26 -5.52
C PHE A 63 4.42 8.42 -5.98
N ILE A 64 3.83 9.62 -5.82
CA ILE A 64 2.46 9.92 -6.25
C ILE A 64 2.36 9.88 -7.77
N ILE A 65 3.31 10.49 -8.49
CA ILE A 65 3.33 10.53 -9.96
C ILE A 65 3.49 9.12 -10.55
N ASP A 66 4.45 8.33 -10.07
CA ASP A 66 4.63 6.93 -10.49
C ASP A 66 3.39 6.09 -10.18
N SER A 67 2.78 6.33 -9.01
CA SER A 67 1.51 5.69 -8.63
C SER A 67 0.37 5.98 -9.58
N GLY A 68 0.23 7.25 -9.97
CA GLY A 68 -0.75 7.68 -10.97
C GLY A 68 -0.49 7.05 -12.33
N TYR A 69 0.75 7.03 -12.81
CA TYR A 69 1.12 6.44 -14.09
C TYR A 69 0.77 4.95 -14.18
N VAL A 70 1.16 4.14 -13.18
CA VAL A 70 0.83 2.70 -13.16
C VAL A 70 -0.67 2.47 -13.07
N LEU A 71 -1.39 3.29 -12.29
CA LEU A 71 -2.84 3.19 -12.18
C LEU A 71 -3.52 3.49 -13.52
N ALA A 72 -3.12 4.58 -14.19
CA ALA A 72 -3.62 4.95 -15.51
C ALA A 72 -3.32 3.85 -16.55
N ARG A 73 -2.15 3.22 -16.51
CA ARG A 73 -1.81 2.13 -17.42
C ARG A 73 -2.66 0.87 -17.22
N ILE A 74 -3.00 0.53 -15.98
CA ILE A 74 -3.77 -0.69 -15.67
C ILE A 74 -5.27 -0.49 -15.88
N TYR A 75 -5.79 0.68 -15.51
CA TYR A 75 -7.22 0.95 -15.49
C TYR A 75 -7.68 1.92 -16.58
N GLY A 76 -6.77 2.54 -17.33
CA GLY A 76 -7.06 3.58 -18.32
C GLY A 76 -8.05 3.13 -19.37
N ASP A 77 -7.83 2.00 -20.03
CA ASP A 77 -8.73 1.48 -21.07
C ASP A 77 -10.12 1.13 -20.52
N ARG A 78 -10.17 0.58 -19.30
CA ARG A 78 -11.44 0.24 -18.62
C ARG A 78 -12.21 1.48 -18.20
N LEU A 79 -11.49 2.54 -17.83
CA LEU A 79 -12.08 3.82 -17.47
C LEU A 79 -12.56 4.57 -18.72
N ALA A 80 -11.76 4.57 -19.79
CA ALA A 80 -12.07 5.19 -21.08
C ALA A 80 -13.27 4.53 -21.79
N SER A 81 -13.41 3.21 -21.66
CA SER A 81 -14.54 2.45 -22.23
C SER A 81 -15.82 2.52 -21.38
N GLY A 82 -15.82 3.21 -20.24
CA GLY A 82 -16.99 3.31 -19.34
C GLY A 82 -17.34 1.99 -18.63
N GLN A 83 -16.50 0.97 -18.73
CA GLN A 83 -16.74 -0.36 -18.13
C GLN A 83 -16.23 -0.47 -16.68
N ALA A 84 -15.66 0.60 -16.14
CA ALA A 84 -15.17 0.66 -14.77
C ALA A 84 -16.33 0.80 -13.76
N SER A 85 -16.68 -0.28 -13.07
CA SER A 85 -17.61 -0.22 -11.94
C SER A 85 -16.92 0.27 -10.66
N LEU A 86 -17.25 1.49 -10.22
CA LEU A 86 -16.78 2.04 -8.95
C LEU A 86 -17.17 1.17 -7.75
N ARG A 87 -18.38 0.58 -7.78
CA ARG A 87 -18.86 -0.31 -6.72
C ARG A 87 -18.02 -1.59 -6.63
N ALA A 88 -17.69 -2.20 -7.78
CA ALA A 88 -16.83 -3.37 -7.81
C ALA A 88 -15.41 -3.05 -7.30
N TYR A 89 -14.86 -1.91 -7.73
CA TYR A 89 -13.56 -1.42 -7.25
C TYR A 89 -13.54 -1.18 -5.73
N ALA A 90 -14.54 -0.46 -5.21
CA ALA A 90 -14.66 -0.18 -3.78
C ALA A 90 -14.77 -1.48 -2.97
N ARG A 91 -15.59 -2.44 -3.42
CA ARG A 91 -15.70 -3.75 -2.78
C ARG A 91 -14.36 -4.50 -2.74
N GLN A 92 -13.63 -4.55 -3.86
CA GLN A 92 -12.31 -5.18 -3.92
C GLN A 92 -11.30 -4.48 -2.99
N ARG A 93 -11.34 -3.15 -2.92
CA ARG A 93 -10.49 -2.36 -2.03
C ARG A 93 -10.80 -2.65 -0.57
N LEU A 94 -12.07 -2.68 -0.17
CA LEU A 94 -12.49 -3.00 1.18
C LEU A 94 -12.07 -4.41 1.59
N LEU A 95 -12.31 -5.40 0.73
CA LEU A 95 -11.89 -6.79 0.97
C LEU A 95 -10.38 -6.94 1.14
N ARG A 96 -9.59 -6.04 0.56
CA ARG A 96 -8.12 -6.01 0.72
C ARG A 96 -7.67 -5.27 1.98
N VAL A 97 -8.31 -4.15 2.33
CA VAL A 97 -7.87 -3.23 3.39
C VAL A 97 -8.38 -3.64 4.77
N ILE A 98 -9.63 -4.10 4.87
CA ILE A 98 -10.27 -4.45 6.15
C ILE A 98 -9.55 -5.58 6.88
N PRO A 99 -9.13 -6.69 6.24
CA PRO A 99 -8.45 -7.77 6.96
C PRO A 99 -7.16 -7.30 7.64
N ALA A 100 -6.37 -6.48 6.94
CA ALA A 100 -5.13 -5.93 7.50
C ALA A 100 -5.42 -4.97 8.68
N HIS A 101 -6.45 -4.12 8.58
CA HIS A 101 -6.85 -3.23 9.66
C HIS A 101 -7.31 -4.03 10.89
N LEU A 102 -8.19 -5.01 10.69
CA LEU A 102 -8.66 -5.86 11.78
C LEU A 102 -7.52 -6.61 12.46
N ALA A 103 -6.54 -7.10 11.70
CA ALA A 103 -5.36 -7.75 12.27
C ALA A 103 -4.52 -6.79 13.14
N VAL A 104 -4.21 -5.58 12.64
CA VAL A 104 -3.44 -4.59 13.40
C VAL A 104 -4.22 -4.08 14.62
N SER A 105 -5.52 -3.83 14.47
CA SER A 105 -6.40 -3.44 15.59
C SER A 105 -6.48 -4.55 16.63
N LEU A 106 -6.57 -5.81 16.22
CA LEU A 106 -6.56 -6.95 17.15
C LEU A 106 -5.24 -7.04 17.89
N VAL A 107 -4.11 -6.92 17.19
CA VAL A 107 -2.77 -6.90 17.83
C VAL A 107 -2.67 -5.77 18.84
N LEU A 108 -3.15 -4.57 18.50
CA LEU A 108 -3.16 -3.43 19.41
C LEU A 108 -4.02 -3.71 20.66
N VAL A 109 -5.24 -4.22 20.48
CA VAL A 109 -6.13 -4.57 21.60
C VAL A 109 -5.50 -5.64 22.50
N LEU A 110 -4.89 -6.67 21.91
CA LEU A 110 -4.20 -7.72 22.66
C LEU A 110 -2.98 -7.18 23.42
N LEU A 111 -2.20 -6.29 22.81
CA LEU A 111 -1.03 -5.68 23.43
C LEU A 111 -1.43 -4.79 24.60
N VAL A 112 -2.39 -3.89 24.39
CA VAL A 112 -2.87 -2.97 25.43
C VAL A 112 -3.59 -3.74 26.55
N GLY A 113 -4.48 -4.67 26.21
CA GLY A 113 -5.19 -5.50 27.17
C GLY A 113 -4.25 -6.41 27.97
N GLY A 114 -3.26 -7.02 27.31
CA GLY A 114 -2.23 -7.83 27.97
C GLY A 114 -1.37 -7.00 28.92
N ALA A 115 -0.95 -5.80 28.51
CA ALA A 115 -0.21 -4.88 29.37
C ALA A 115 -1.03 -4.46 30.61
N ALA A 116 -2.32 -4.17 30.44
CA ALA A 116 -3.22 -3.84 31.54
C ALA A 116 -3.39 -5.00 32.54
N LEU A 117 -3.57 -6.23 32.04
CA LEU A 117 -3.63 -7.43 32.89
C LEU A 117 -2.30 -7.70 33.63
N ALA A 118 -1.17 -7.30 33.05
CA ALA A 118 0.15 -7.37 33.69
C ALA A 118 0.44 -6.19 34.65
N GLY A 119 -0.52 -5.28 34.85
CA GLY A 119 -0.37 -4.11 35.73
C GLY A 119 0.52 -3.00 35.16
N ILE A 120 0.84 -3.03 33.87
CA ILE A 120 1.62 -1.99 33.20
C ILE A 120 0.66 -0.86 32.80
N ALA A 121 0.72 0.25 33.54
CA ALA A 121 -0.06 1.44 33.20
C ALA A 121 0.52 2.11 31.94
N PRO A 122 -0.33 2.65 31.03
CA PRO A 122 0.12 3.46 29.91
C PRO A 122 0.96 4.65 30.42
N SER A 123 2.08 4.94 29.75
CA SER A 123 2.97 6.05 30.10
C SER A 123 2.29 7.42 30.05
N ASN A 124 1.19 7.54 29.29
CA ASN A 124 0.37 8.74 29.18
C ASN A 124 -1.13 8.40 29.31
N PRO A 125 -1.67 8.26 30.54
CA PRO A 125 -3.06 7.87 30.75
C PRO A 125 -4.07 8.89 30.20
N ARG A 126 -3.67 10.16 30.05
CA ARG A 126 -4.51 11.26 29.50
C ARG A 126 -4.96 11.04 28.05
N TRP A 127 -4.30 10.18 27.27
CA TRP A 127 -4.72 9.86 25.90
C TRP A 127 -5.91 8.91 25.85
N PHE A 128 -6.26 8.30 26.98
CA PHE A 128 -7.37 7.36 27.12
C PHE A 128 -8.48 7.92 28.01
N ASP A 129 -8.40 9.21 28.37
CA ASP A 129 -9.46 9.91 29.09
C ASP A 129 -10.48 10.43 28.05
N TRP A 130 -11.65 9.80 28.01
CA TRP A 130 -12.75 10.13 27.09
C TRP A 130 -13.90 10.87 27.78
N SER A 131 -13.66 11.38 28.99
CA SER A 131 -14.62 12.17 29.77
C SER A 131 -14.83 13.57 29.19
#